data_AF-A0A0D2MLL6-F1
#
_entry.id   AF-A0A0D2MLL6-F1
#
_cell.length_a   1.000
_cell.length_b   1.000
_cell.length_c   1.000
_cell.angle_alpha   90.00
_cell.angle_beta   90.00
_cell.angle_gamma   90.00
#
_symmetry.space_group_name_H-M   'P 1'
#
loop_
_entity.id
_entity.type
_entity.pdbx_description
1 polymer ?
#
loop_
_entity_poly.entity_id
_entity_poly.type
_entity_poly.pdbx_seq_one_letter_code
_entity_poly.pdbx_strand_id
1 'polypeptide(L)'
;LVIAPLTVPDLEKRIPEGTLAVKYFEYALLNRFGFILDVEATDLYPEMVDFVYSYRRAPYKYSQFVHRKGVAFIQVVGGEYRFSVTHKSPHGAWAHGLRNKRE
;
A
#
# COMPACT_ATOMS: atom_id res chain seq x y z
N LEU A 1 7.10 -2.69 18.73
CA LEU A 1 6.28 -3.90 18.95
C LEU A 1 5.45 -4.15 17.69
N VAL A 2 5.69 -5.28 17.02
CA VAL A 2 4.83 -5.76 15.91
C VAL A 2 3.99 -6.88 16.49
N ILE A 3 2.68 -6.75 16.41
CA ILE A 3 1.72 -7.77 16.86
C ILE A 3 1.25 -8.48 15.60
N ALA A 4 1.30 -9.81 15.59
CA ALA A 4 0.77 -10.58 14.47
C ALA A 4 -0.73 -10.30 14.32
N PRO A 5 -1.27 -10.23 13.08
CA PRO A 5 -2.69 -10.04 12.87
C PRO A 5 -3.47 -11.17 13.55
N LEU A 6 -4.60 -10.84 14.18
CA LEU A 6 -5.49 -11.85 14.75
C LEU A 6 -6.03 -12.73 13.63
N THR A 7 -5.84 -14.04 13.74
CA THR A 7 -6.47 -15.01 12.84
C THR A 7 -7.97 -15.04 13.12
N VAL A 8 -8.75 -14.37 12.28
CA VAL A 8 -10.22 -14.38 12.37
C VAL A 8 -10.75 -15.52 11.50
N PRO A 9 -11.38 -16.56 12.07
CA PRO A 9 -11.99 -17.62 11.27
C PRO A 9 -13.10 -17.05 10.38
N ASP A 10 -13.17 -17.56 9.15
CA ASP A 10 -14.14 -17.16 8.13
C ASP A 10 -14.13 -15.65 7.81
N LEU A 11 -12.96 -14.98 7.90
CA LEU A 11 -12.85 -13.55 7.59
C LEU A 11 -13.38 -13.22 6.19
N GLU A 12 -13.10 -14.07 5.20
CA GLU A 12 -13.61 -13.97 3.82
C GLU A 12 -15.13 -13.83 3.75
N LYS A 13 -15.88 -14.45 4.67
CA LYS A 13 -17.36 -14.38 4.70
C LYS A 13 -17.89 -13.10 5.35
N ARG A 14 -17.02 -12.35 6.04
CA ARG A 14 -17.37 -11.16 6.82
C ARG A 14 -16.96 -9.86 6.14
N ILE A 15 -16.16 -9.95 5.08
CA ILE A 15 -15.68 -8.78 4.33
C ILE A 15 -16.53 -8.60 3.06
N PRO A 16 -16.65 -7.36 2.56
CA PRO A 16 -17.33 -7.10 1.29
C PRO A 16 -16.68 -7.86 0.14
N GLU A 17 -17.51 -8.33 -0.80
CA GLU A 17 -17.06 -9.04 -1.99
C GLU A 17 -16.05 -8.19 -2.80
N GLY A 18 -14.96 -8.81 -3.26
CA GLY A 18 -13.84 -8.12 -3.91
C GLY A 18 -12.78 -7.56 -2.94
N THR A 19 -12.94 -7.72 -1.63
CA THR A 19 -11.90 -7.38 -0.65
C THR A 19 -10.95 -8.56 -0.46
N LEU A 20 -9.64 -8.31 -0.46
CA LEU A 20 -8.62 -9.34 -0.21
C LEU A 20 -8.48 -9.61 1.29
N ALA A 21 -8.97 -10.73 1.83
CA ALA A 21 -8.87 -10.96 3.28
C ALA A 21 -7.42 -11.04 3.77
N VAL A 22 -6.51 -11.55 2.92
CA VAL A 22 -5.08 -11.66 3.23
C VAL A 22 -4.40 -10.31 3.49
N LYS A 23 -4.96 -9.20 3.00
CA LYS A 23 -4.47 -7.82 3.24
C LYS A 23 -5.47 -6.94 3.98
N TYR A 24 -6.55 -7.53 4.50
CA TYR A 24 -7.67 -6.78 5.05
C TYR A 24 -7.26 -5.88 6.21
N PHE A 25 -6.48 -6.39 7.16
CA PHE A 25 -6.09 -5.63 8.35
C PHE A 25 -5.14 -4.49 8.00
N GLU A 26 -4.16 -4.73 7.13
CA GLU A 26 -3.23 -3.71 6.66
C GLU A 26 -3.97 -2.59 5.91
N TYR A 27 -4.90 -2.96 5.02
CA TYR A 27 -5.65 -1.98 4.22
C TYR A 27 -6.65 -1.21 5.09
N ALA A 28 -7.32 -1.87 6.01
CA ALA A 28 -8.22 -1.22 6.97
C ALA A 28 -7.46 -0.23 7.86
N LEU A 29 -6.24 -0.58 8.29
CA LEU A 29 -5.39 0.31 9.08
C LEU A 29 -4.97 1.55 8.28
N LEU A 30 -4.49 1.35 7.05
CA LEU A 30 -4.10 2.43 6.14
C LEU A 30 -5.28 3.37 5.85
N ASN A 31 -6.46 2.80 5.56
CA ASN A 31 -7.68 3.56 5.34
C ASN A 31 -8.06 4.39 6.57
N ARG A 32 -7.98 3.81 7.77
CA ARG A 32 -8.23 4.52 9.04
C ARG A 32 -7.30 5.71 9.25
N PHE A 33 -6.04 5.62 8.81
CA PHE A 33 -5.08 6.73 8.84
C PHE A 33 -5.15 7.66 7.63
N GLY A 34 -6.15 7.49 6.75
CA GLY A 34 -6.41 8.37 5.63
C GLY A 34 -5.54 8.13 4.40
N PHE A 35 -4.94 6.96 4.30
CA PHE A 35 -4.30 6.47 3.09
C PHE A 35 -5.34 5.82 2.17
N ILE A 36 -5.22 6.10 0.88
CA ILE A 36 -6.07 5.59 -0.19
C ILE A 36 -5.18 4.74 -1.10
N LEU A 37 -5.69 3.60 -1.55
CA LEU A 37 -5.00 2.73 -2.49
C LEU A 37 -4.81 3.45 -3.83
N ASP A 38 -3.57 3.54 -4.29
CA ASP A 38 -3.20 4.13 -5.58
C ASP A 38 -2.97 3.03 -6.62
N VAL A 39 -2.16 2.03 -6.27
CA VAL A 39 -1.84 0.89 -7.13
C VAL A 39 -1.80 -0.40 -6.32
N GLU A 40 -2.47 -1.45 -6.81
CA GLU A 40 -2.44 -2.79 -6.20
C GLU A 40 -1.21 -3.59 -6.69
N ALA A 41 -0.68 -4.48 -5.85
CA ALA A 41 0.37 -5.40 -6.25
C ALA A 41 -0.13 -6.37 -7.33
N THR A 42 0.69 -6.64 -8.34
CA THR A 42 0.29 -7.43 -9.51
C THR A 42 -0.09 -8.88 -9.14
N ASP A 43 0.54 -9.44 -8.11
CA ASP A 43 0.25 -10.79 -7.59
C ASP A 43 -1.09 -10.92 -6.85
N LEU A 44 -1.77 -9.80 -6.59
CA LEU A 44 -3.09 -9.78 -5.96
C LEU A 44 -4.24 -9.78 -6.98
N TYR A 45 -3.93 -9.68 -8.27
CA TYR A 45 -4.92 -9.85 -9.33
C TYR A 45 -5.00 -11.32 -9.76
N PRO A 46 -6.17 -11.78 -10.25
CA PRO A 46 -6.30 -13.10 -10.86
C PRO A 46 -5.34 -13.25 -12.06
N GLU A 47 -4.76 -14.45 -12.24
CA GLU A 47 -3.78 -14.73 -13.32
C GLU A 47 -4.31 -14.45 -14.74
N MET A 48 -5.63 -14.34 -14.91
CA MET A 48 -6.28 -14.01 -16.18
C MET A 48 -6.26 -12.51 -16.53
N VAL A 49 -5.68 -11.66 -15.68
CA VAL A 49 -5.67 -10.21 -15.88
C VAL A 49 -4.23 -9.69 -16.02
N ASP A 50 -3.87 -9.31 -17.25
CA ASP A 50 -2.59 -8.64 -17.54
C ASP A 50 -2.70 -7.12 -17.37
N PHE A 51 -1.79 -6.53 -16.60
CA PHE A 51 -1.71 -5.08 -16.38
C PHE A 51 -0.52 -4.46 -17.09
N VAL A 52 -0.79 -3.54 -18.02
CA VAL A 52 0.23 -2.71 -18.65
C VAL A 52 0.01 -1.26 -18.21
N TYR A 53 0.92 -0.73 -17.40
CA TYR A 53 0.92 0.68 -17.02
C TYR A 53 1.54 1.50 -18.15
N SER A 54 0.79 2.45 -18.72
CA SER A 54 1.26 3.28 -19.86
C SER A 54 2.56 4.06 -19.55
N TYR A 55 2.80 4.37 -18.28
CA TYR A 55 3.94 5.17 -17.81
C TYR A 55 5.06 4.32 -17.19
N ARG A 56 4.93 2.98 -17.15
CA ARG A 56 5.93 2.11 -16.51
C ARG A 56 6.01 0.74 -17.18
N ARG A 57 7.24 0.30 -17.48
CA ARG A 57 7.52 -1.01 -18.10
C ARG A 57 7.47 -2.22 -17.16
N ALA A 58 7.59 -2.02 -15.85
CA ALA A 58 7.66 -3.11 -14.88
C ALA A 58 6.41 -3.14 -13.98
N PRO A 59 5.85 -4.32 -13.68
CA PRO A 59 4.71 -4.46 -12.78
C PRO A 59 5.03 -3.96 -11.36
N TYR A 60 3.97 -3.59 -10.62
CA TYR A 60 4.10 -3.21 -9.22
C TYR A 60 4.16 -4.46 -8.35
N LYS A 61 5.33 -4.74 -7.79
CA LYS A 61 5.52 -5.86 -6.87
C LYS A 61 4.80 -5.69 -5.53
N TYR A 62 4.44 -4.46 -5.17
CA TYR A 62 3.85 -4.15 -3.86
C TYR A 62 2.82 -3.03 -4.01
N SER A 63 1.72 -3.14 -3.28
CA SER A 63 0.65 -2.15 -3.27
C SER A 63 1.14 -0.81 -2.70
N GLN A 64 0.73 0.27 -3.36
CA GLN A 64 1.09 1.64 -3.03
C GLN A 64 -0.15 2.43 -2.59
N PHE A 65 0.05 3.25 -1.56
CA PHE A 65 -0.99 4.07 -0.99
C PHE A 65 -0.54 5.53 -0.93
N VAL A 66 -1.48 6.44 -1.16
CA VAL A 66 -1.29 7.88 -1.03
C VAL A 66 -2.16 8.42 0.09
N HIS A 67 -1.59 9.23 0.98
CA HIS A 67 -2.40 9.92 1.98
C HIS A 67 -3.33 10.91 1.27
N ARG A 68 -4.60 11.00 1.69
CA ARG A 68 -5.62 11.87 1.07
C ARG A 68 -5.23 13.35 0.92
N LYS A 69 -4.24 13.82 1.67
CA LYS A 69 -3.67 15.18 1.55
C LYS A 69 -2.52 15.30 0.52
N GLY A 70 -2.12 14.21 -0.13
CA GLY A 70 -1.07 14.18 -1.17
C GLY A 70 0.38 14.34 -0.67
N VAL A 71 0.63 14.24 0.63
CA VAL A 71 1.93 14.57 1.26
C VAL A 71 2.76 13.34 1.68
N ALA A 72 2.22 12.14 1.55
CA ALA A 72 2.88 10.92 2.01
C ALA A 72 2.47 9.72 1.17
N PHE A 73 3.43 8.83 0.91
CA PHE A 73 3.24 7.56 0.23
C PHE A 73 3.68 6.41 1.13
N ILE A 74 2.96 5.29 1.05
CA ILE A 74 3.29 4.05 1.75
C ILE A 74 3.32 2.92 0.75
N GLN A 75 4.31 2.05 0.88
CA GLN A 75 4.38 0.80 0.15
C GLN A 75 4.46 -0.37 1.14
N VAL A 76 3.60 -1.38 0.95
CA VAL A 76 3.53 -2.54 1.83
C VAL A 76 4.45 -3.65 1.28
N VAL A 77 5.64 -3.80 1.86
CA VAL A 77 6.66 -4.76 1.40
C VAL A 77 6.74 -5.93 2.36
N GLY A 78 5.97 -7.00 2.12
CA GLY A 78 6.14 -8.32 2.75
C GLY A 78 6.64 -8.31 4.21
N GLY A 79 5.84 -7.78 5.14
CA GLY A 79 6.16 -7.71 6.58
C GLY A 79 6.84 -6.42 7.04
N GLU A 80 7.50 -5.69 6.14
CA GLU A 80 8.15 -4.41 6.41
C GLU A 80 7.39 -3.28 5.72
N TYR A 81 6.83 -2.37 6.52
CA TYR A 81 6.16 -1.17 6.00
C TYR A 81 7.22 -0.15 5.58
N ARG A 82 7.36 0.13 4.29
CA ARG A 82 8.24 1.21 3.82
C ARG A 82 7.42 2.48 3.66
N PHE A 83 7.76 3.48 4.48
CA PHE A 83 7.18 4.82 4.43
C PHE A 83 8.09 5.74 3.62
N SER A 84 7.56 6.35 2.56
CA SER A 84 8.22 7.45 1.86
C SER A 84 7.39 8.72 2.05
N VAL A 85 7.87 9.62 2.90
CA VAL A 85 7.27 10.95 3.03
C VAL A 85 7.93 11.86 2.00
N THR A 86 7.16 12.19 0.96
CA THR A 86 7.61 13.14 -0.06
C THR A 86 7.12 14.53 0.33
N HIS A 87 8.00 15.36 0.90
CA HIS A 87 7.69 16.77 1.15
C HIS A 87 7.73 17.52 -0.19
N LYS A 88 6.63 18.19 -0.55
CA LYS A 88 6.61 19.10 -1.71
C LYS A 88 7.40 20.36 -1.34
N SER A 89 8.56 20.56 -1.98
CA SER A 89 9.30 21.82 -1.85
C SER A 89 8.39 23.00 -2.21
N PRO A 90 8.50 24.16 -1.53
CA PRO A 90 7.82 25.40 -1.92
C PRO A 90 8.06 25.78 -3.39
N HIS A 91 9.13 25.27 -3.99
CA HIS A 91 9.58 25.53 -5.36
C HIS A 91 9.16 24.44 -6.36
N GLY A 92 8.21 23.56 -6.01
CA GLY A 92 7.59 22.62 -6.96
C GLY A 92 8.40 21.37 -7.31
N ALA A 93 9.60 21.17 -6.74
CA ALA A 93 10.41 19.98 -6.97
C ALA A 93 10.13 18.85 -5.95
N TRP A 94 9.99 17.62 -6.45
CA TRP A 94 9.77 16.41 -5.65
C TRP A 94 11.09 15.89 -5.06
N ALA A 95 11.23 15.90 -3.73
CA ALA A 95 12.40 15.33 -3.06
C ALA A 95 12.11 13.90 -2.57
N HIS A 96 12.77 12.89 -3.17
CA HIS A 96 12.72 11.49 -2.70
C HIS A 96 13.60 11.32 -1.45
N GLY A 97 13.02 11.53 -0.26
CA GLY A 97 13.68 11.28 1.02
C GLY A 97 13.42 9.86 1.52
N LEU A 98 14.31 8.91 1.22
CA LEU A 98 14.35 7.61 1.91
C LEU A 98 14.90 7.81 3.32
N ARG A 99 14.03 8.15 4.28
CA ARG A 99 14.43 8.23 5.70
C ARG A 99 14.37 6.83 6.31
N ASN A 100 15.49 6.11 6.20
CA ASN A 100 15.67 4.83 6.87
C ASN A 100 15.88 5.10 8.36
N LYS A 101 14.85 4.89 9.20
CA LYS A 101 15.00 4.95 10.66
C LYS A 101 15.72 3.66 11.09
N ARG A 102 17.04 3.73 11.21
CA ARG A 102 17.79 2.80 12.06
C ARG A 102 17.71 3.36 13.47
N GLU A 103 17.04 2.64 14.37
CA GLU A 103 17.26 2.71 15.82
C GLU A 103 18.02 1.46 16.23
#